data_AF-A0AAU9XZ42-F1
#
_entry.id   AF-A0AAU9XZ42-F1
#
_cell.length_a   1.000
_cell.length_b   1.000
_cell.length_c   1.000
_cell.angle_alpha   90.00
_cell.angle_beta   90.00
_cell.angle_gamma   90.00
#
_symmetry.space_group_name_H-M   'P 1'
#
loop_
_entity.id
_entity.type
_entity.pdbx_description
1 polymer ?
#
loop_
_entity_poly.entity_id
_entity_poly.type
_entity_poly.pdbx_seq_one_letter_code
_entity_poly.pdbx_strand_id
1 'polypeptide(L)'
;MLLQHHDRLNLESSIEASFWAICLVAFYDMFRKSHLLPMSPTSFDPRKQLTKADFKIFSWGALINIRWSKTIQFHEHVVEILLPRIPRAPLCPTAAIVNALRFTASGSSTCSQAFNWSDDRQPVQVFSYGSFVSFLRTHATSLSFDP
;
A
#
# COMPACT_ATOMS: atom_id res chain seq x y z
N MET A 1 15.78 -2.77 -10.48
CA MET A 1 15.40 -2.14 -9.20
C MET A 1 14.16 -2.79 -8.59
N LEU A 2 12.91 -2.46 -8.97
CA LEU A 2 11.70 -3.05 -8.32
C LEU A 2 11.56 -4.58 -8.49
N LEU A 3 11.87 -5.12 -9.67
CA LEU A 3 11.82 -6.58 -9.91
C LEU A 3 12.78 -7.37 -9.02
N GLN A 4 13.94 -6.80 -8.70
CA GLN A 4 14.93 -7.46 -7.82
C GLN A 4 14.46 -7.52 -6.36
N HIS A 5 13.60 -6.59 -5.94
CA HIS A 5 12.96 -6.64 -4.63
C HIS A 5 11.86 -7.71 -4.58
N HIS A 6 11.07 -7.85 -5.66
CA HIS A 6 9.96 -8.81 -5.71
C HIS A 6 10.41 -10.24 -5.40
N ASP A 7 11.49 -10.72 -6.02
CA ASP A 7 11.92 -12.13 -5.91
C ASP A 7 12.46 -12.50 -4.51
N ARG A 8 12.64 -11.51 -3.64
CA ARG A 8 13.11 -11.68 -2.26
C ARG A 8 12.03 -11.44 -1.22
N LEU A 9 10.85 -10.97 -1.64
CA LEU A 9 9.71 -10.75 -0.77
C LEU A 9 8.88 -12.03 -0.69
N ASN A 10 8.61 -12.46 0.53
CA ASN A 10 7.59 -13.46 0.82
C ASN A 10 6.20 -12.82 0.74
N LEU A 11 5.59 -12.84 -0.45
CA LEU A 11 4.24 -12.32 -0.67
C LEU A 11 3.12 -13.16 -0.02
N GLU A 12 3.46 -14.27 0.64
CA GLU A 12 2.57 -14.99 1.55
C GLU A 12 2.58 -14.42 2.98
N SER A 13 3.48 -13.48 3.28
CA SER A 13 3.48 -12.70 4.53
C SER A 13 2.64 -11.43 4.40
N SER A 14 1.76 -11.16 5.37
CA SER A 14 0.88 -9.98 5.35
C SER A 14 1.66 -8.67 5.27
N ILE A 15 2.74 -8.53 6.05
CA ILE A 15 3.51 -7.29 6.09
C ILE A 15 4.28 -7.05 4.79
N GLU A 16 4.88 -8.09 4.21
CA GLU A 16 5.66 -7.95 2.96
C GLU A 16 4.74 -7.77 1.74
N ALA A 17 3.58 -8.43 1.72
CA ALA A 17 2.55 -8.19 0.72
C ALA A 17 2.03 -6.74 0.78
N SER A 18 1.74 -6.22 1.97
CA SER A 18 1.32 -4.82 2.17
C SER A 18 2.42 -3.84 1.78
N PHE A 19 3.67 -4.10 2.16
CA PHE A 19 4.83 -3.30 1.75
C PHE A 19 4.95 -3.25 0.22
N TRP A 20 4.86 -4.40 -0.45
CA TRP A 20 4.93 -4.48 -1.91
C TRP A 20 3.81 -3.70 -2.60
N ALA A 21 2.59 -3.83 -2.10
CA ALA A 21 1.45 -3.06 -2.60
C ALA A 21 1.68 -1.55 -2.46
N ILE A 22 2.18 -1.08 -1.30
CA ILE A 22 2.54 0.33 -1.08
C ILE A 22 3.59 0.78 -2.10
N CYS A 23 4.63 -0.01 -2.36
CA CYS A 23 5.67 0.32 -3.33
C CYS A 23 5.11 0.48 -4.75
N LEU A 24 4.27 -0.46 -5.21
CA LEU A 24 3.70 -0.38 -6.56
C LEU A 24 2.68 0.76 -6.68
N VAL A 25 1.81 0.96 -5.70
CA VAL A 25 0.87 2.10 -5.70
C VAL A 25 1.62 3.42 -5.71
N ALA A 26 2.66 3.57 -4.88
CA ALA A 26 3.50 4.76 -4.88
C ALA A 26 4.20 4.99 -6.24
N PHE A 27 4.66 3.92 -6.88
CA PHE A 27 5.35 3.98 -8.17
C PHE A 27 4.41 4.39 -9.30
N TYR A 28 3.25 3.73 -9.44
CA TYR A 28 2.31 4.00 -10.53
C TYR A 28 1.55 5.31 -10.37
N ASP A 29 1.14 5.67 -9.15
CA ASP A 29 0.39 6.91 -8.90
C ASP A 29 1.31 8.12 -8.68
N MET A 30 2.64 7.91 -8.72
CA MET A 30 3.65 8.88 -8.34
C MET A 30 3.41 9.51 -6.96
N PHE A 31 2.81 8.76 -6.03
CA PHE A 31 2.49 9.29 -4.72
C PHE A 31 3.73 9.56 -3.89
N ARG A 32 3.70 10.70 -3.19
CA ARG A 32 4.62 10.94 -2.09
C ARG A 32 4.22 10.06 -0.90
N LYS A 33 5.22 9.54 -0.21
CA LYS A 33 5.09 8.76 1.03
C LYS A 33 4.09 9.33 2.06
N SER A 34 3.98 10.66 2.15
CA SER A 34 3.07 11.35 3.08
C SER A 34 1.58 11.28 2.72
N HIS A 35 1.23 10.94 1.47
CA HIS A 35 -0.17 10.66 1.09
C HIS A 35 -0.58 9.23 1.44
N LEU A 36 0.36 8.28 1.36
CA LEU A 36 0.07 6.87 1.52
C LEU A 36 0.07 6.42 2.98
N LEU A 37 1.01 6.94 3.78
CA LEU A 37 1.27 6.42 5.12
C LEU A 37 1.17 7.52 6.18
N PRO A 38 0.54 7.23 7.34
CA PRO A 38 0.58 8.12 8.48
C PRO A 38 1.97 8.14 9.11
N MET A 39 2.31 9.24 9.79
CA MET A 39 3.63 9.43 10.42
C MET A 39 3.89 8.39 11.52
N SER A 40 2.86 8.05 12.27
CA SER A 40 2.82 6.99 13.28
C SER A 40 1.51 6.18 13.17
N PRO A 41 1.46 4.95 13.73
CA PRO A 41 0.23 4.16 13.77
C PRO A 41 -0.95 4.91 14.40
N THR A 42 -0.69 5.70 15.44
CA THR A 42 -1.70 6.49 16.17
C THR A 42 -2.19 7.73 15.43
N SER A 43 -1.48 8.15 14.37
CA SER A 43 -1.80 9.35 13.58
C SER A 43 -2.63 9.07 12.32
N PHE A 44 -3.11 7.84 12.16
CA PHE A 44 -3.98 7.47 11.04
C PHE A 44 -5.29 8.25 11.08
N ASP A 45 -5.63 8.91 9.96
CA ASP A 45 -6.90 9.59 9.73
C ASP A 45 -7.52 9.06 8.42
N PRO A 46 -8.64 8.31 8.46
CA PRO A 46 -9.26 7.74 7.27
C PRO A 46 -9.75 8.79 6.25
N ARG A 47 -9.79 10.07 6.64
CA ARG A 47 -10.09 11.18 5.73
C ARG A 47 -8.86 11.61 4.93
N LYS A 48 -7.66 11.42 5.47
CA LYS A 48 -6.39 11.91 4.87
C LYS A 48 -5.59 10.80 4.19
N GLN A 49 -5.64 9.58 4.72
CA GLN A 49 -4.93 8.43 4.17
C GLN A 49 -5.88 7.46 3.50
N LEU A 50 -5.33 6.66 2.57
CA LEU A 50 -6.09 5.64 1.86
C LEU A 50 -6.59 4.55 2.83
N THR A 51 -7.88 4.29 2.71
CA THR A 51 -8.60 3.22 3.38
C THR A 51 -8.91 2.11 2.38
N LYS A 52 -9.37 0.95 2.86
CA LYS A 52 -9.79 -0.13 1.95
C LYS A 52 -10.97 0.28 1.08
N ALA A 53 -11.86 1.14 1.59
CA ALA A 53 -13.00 1.69 0.86
C ALA A 53 -12.60 2.55 -0.35
N ASP A 54 -11.35 3.02 -0.39
CA ASP A 54 -10.85 3.82 -1.51
C ASP A 54 -10.50 2.98 -2.74
N PHE A 55 -10.46 1.65 -2.60
CA PHE A 55 -10.11 0.75 -3.69
C PHE A 55 -11.34 0.04 -4.23
N LYS A 56 -11.51 0.09 -5.55
CA LYS A 56 -12.47 -0.75 -6.28
C LYS A 56 -11.70 -1.63 -7.26
N ILE A 57 -11.90 -2.94 -7.17
CA ILE A 57 -11.20 -3.91 -8.01
C ILE A 57 -12.09 -4.31 -9.19
N PHE A 58 -11.54 -4.27 -10.39
CA PHE A 58 -12.20 -4.64 -11.63
C PHE A 58 -11.41 -5.73 -12.36
N SER A 59 -12.03 -6.31 -13.40
CA SER A 59 -11.37 -7.27 -14.29
C SER A 59 -10.18 -6.66 -15.03
N TRP A 60 -10.27 -5.38 -15.41
CA TRP A 60 -9.22 -4.64 -16.13
C TRP A 60 -8.17 -3.99 -15.22
N GLY A 61 -8.40 -3.88 -13.90
CA GLY A 61 -7.52 -3.10 -13.03
C GLY A 61 -8.06 -2.81 -11.64
N ALA A 62 -7.54 -1.75 -11.03
CA ALA A 62 -8.06 -1.18 -9.79
C ALA A 62 -8.33 0.31 -9.99
N LEU A 63 -9.33 0.83 -9.30
CA LEU A 63 -9.59 2.26 -9.18
C LEU A 63 -9.32 2.70 -7.74
N ILE A 64 -8.61 3.82 -7.59
CA ILE A 64 -8.29 4.44 -6.31
C ILE A 64 -8.97 5.79 -6.21
N ASN A 65 -9.70 6.00 -5.13
CA ASN A 65 -10.32 7.28 -4.79
C ASN A 65 -9.42 8.07 -3.83
N ILE A 66 -8.89 9.19 -4.30
CA ILE A 66 -8.09 10.10 -3.49
C ILE A 66 -8.97 11.25 -3.04
N ARG A 67 -9.29 11.27 -1.74
CA ARG A 67 -10.09 12.32 -1.13
C ARG A 67 -9.27 13.46 -0.56
N TRP A 68 -7.97 13.25 -0.35
CA TRP A 68 -7.10 14.22 0.30
C TRP A 68 -5.76 14.31 -0.39
N SER A 69 -5.36 15.53 -0.67
CA SER A 69 -4.01 15.83 -1.12
C SER A 69 -3.65 17.27 -0.77
N LYS A 70 -2.40 17.67 -0.99
CA LYS A 70 -1.99 19.08 -0.85
C LYS A 70 -2.80 20.04 -1.72
N THR A 71 -3.37 19.59 -2.84
CA THR A 71 -4.22 20.41 -3.72
C THR A 71 -5.71 20.19 -3.46
N ILE A 72 -6.07 19.29 -2.54
CA ILE A 72 -7.44 18.93 -2.16
C ILE A 72 -7.54 19.02 -0.63
N GLN A 73 -7.22 20.19 -0.09
CA GLN A 73 -7.17 20.39 1.36
C GLN A 73 -8.57 20.54 1.97
N PHE A 74 -9.55 20.94 1.16
CA PHE A 74 -10.95 21.18 1.57
C PHE A 74 -11.91 20.05 1.13
N HIS A 75 -11.40 18.91 0.65
CA HIS A 75 -12.23 17.78 0.17
C HIS A 75 -13.26 18.15 -0.91
N GLU A 76 -12.97 19.19 -1.69
CA GLU A 76 -13.90 19.75 -2.69
C GLU A 76 -14.15 18.80 -3.88
N HIS A 77 -13.25 17.85 -4.12
CA HIS A 77 -13.41 16.83 -5.15
C HIS A 77 -12.63 15.55 -4.79
N VAL A 78 -12.99 14.44 -5.46
CA VAL A 78 -12.29 13.16 -5.38
C VAL A 78 -11.53 12.95 -6.68
N VAL A 79 -10.24 12.63 -6.59
CA VAL A 79 -9.45 12.25 -7.76
C VAL A 79 -9.45 10.74 -7.89
N GLU A 80 -9.85 10.26 -9.05
CA GLU A 80 -9.88 8.85 -9.41
C GLU A 80 -8.62 8.49 -10.20
N ILE A 81 -7.83 7.53 -9.69
CA ILE A 81 -6.67 6.99 -10.42
C ILE A 81 -6.91 5.53 -10.81
N LEU A 82 -6.62 5.22 -12.07
CA LEU A 82 -6.73 3.90 -12.65
C LEU A 82 -5.37 3.19 -12.62
N LEU A 83 -5.32 2.05 -11.95
CA LEU A 83 -4.17 1.16 -11.93
C LEU A 83 -4.41 -0.05 -12.83
N PRO A 84 -3.50 -0.34 -13.78
CA PRO A 84 -3.71 -1.42 -14.73
C PRO A 84 -3.55 -2.80 -14.09
N ARG A 85 -4.38 -3.76 -14.52
CA ARG A 85 -4.08 -5.17 -14.31
C ARG A 85 -3.18 -5.63 -15.45
N ILE A 86 -1.96 -6.05 -15.09
CA ILE A 86 -0.98 -6.61 -16.02
C ILE A 86 -0.88 -8.11 -15.74
N PRO A 87 -1.44 -8.99 -16.60
CA PRO A 87 -1.44 -10.43 -16.37
C PRO A 87 -0.02 -11.00 -16.27
N ARG A 88 0.21 -11.88 -15.28
CA ARG A 88 1.48 -12.61 -15.06
C ARG A 88 2.71 -11.73 -14.82
N ALA A 89 2.54 -10.42 -14.65
CA ALA A 89 3.63 -9.52 -14.35
C ALA A 89 3.84 -9.39 -12.83
N PRO A 90 5.07 -9.59 -12.32
CA PRO A 90 5.41 -9.35 -10.90
C PRO A 90 5.12 -7.91 -10.44
N LEU A 91 5.20 -6.96 -11.38
CA LEU A 91 4.97 -5.53 -11.15
C LEU A 91 3.50 -5.11 -11.35
N CYS A 92 2.56 -6.06 -11.34
CA CYS A 92 1.14 -5.76 -11.50
C CYS A 92 0.58 -5.09 -10.23
N PRO A 93 0.22 -3.80 -10.26
CA PRO A 93 -0.24 -3.09 -9.07
C PRO A 93 -1.57 -3.66 -8.56
N THR A 94 -2.49 -4.00 -9.47
CA THR A 94 -3.78 -4.62 -9.11
C THR A 94 -3.59 -5.96 -8.40
N ALA A 95 -2.66 -6.80 -8.85
CA ALA A 95 -2.39 -8.08 -8.21
C ALA A 95 -1.83 -7.89 -6.79
N ALA A 96 -0.89 -6.96 -6.62
CA ALA A 96 -0.31 -6.65 -5.32
C ALA A 96 -1.36 -6.08 -4.33
N ILE A 97 -2.23 -5.17 -4.78
CA ILE A 97 -3.32 -4.63 -3.95
C ILE A 97 -4.25 -5.74 -3.49
N VAL A 98 -4.72 -6.59 -4.42
CA VAL A 98 -5.60 -7.72 -4.08
C VAL A 98 -4.92 -8.66 -3.10
N ASN A 99 -3.63 -8.93 -3.31
CA ASN A 99 -2.84 -9.78 -2.42
C ASN A 99 -2.74 -9.20 -1.01
N ALA A 100 -2.44 -7.92 -0.85
CA ALA A 100 -2.36 -7.27 0.46
C ALA A 100 -3.71 -7.25 1.18
N LEU A 101 -4.78 -6.88 0.47
CA LEU A 101 -6.13 -6.78 1.04
C LEU A 101 -6.68 -8.14 1.52
N ARG A 102 -6.24 -9.25 0.92
CA ARG A 102 -6.69 -10.60 1.29
C ARG A 102 -6.37 -10.94 2.74
N PHE A 103 -5.21 -10.50 3.24
CA PHE A 103 -4.73 -10.87 4.58
C PHE A 103 -5.55 -10.24 5.70
N THR A 104 -6.14 -9.07 5.45
CA THR A 104 -6.85 -8.31 6.48
C THR A 104 -8.34 -8.17 6.16
N ALA A 105 -8.85 -8.89 5.16
CA ALA A 105 -10.25 -8.82 4.70
C ALA A 105 -11.26 -9.16 5.81
N SER A 106 -10.96 -10.19 6.62
CA SER A 106 -11.87 -10.64 7.70
C SER A 106 -11.61 -9.94 9.04
N GLY A 107 -10.48 -9.26 9.19
CA GLY A 107 -10.00 -8.73 10.48
C GLY A 107 -10.07 -7.21 10.63
N SER A 108 -10.47 -6.45 9.59
CA SER A 108 -10.54 -4.99 9.68
C SER A 108 -11.71 -4.39 8.90
N SER A 109 -12.20 -3.25 9.37
CA SER A 109 -13.24 -2.49 8.69
C SER A 109 -12.76 -1.90 7.36
N THR A 110 -13.71 -1.53 6.50
CA THR A 110 -13.44 -0.82 5.24
C THR A 110 -12.83 0.57 5.44
N CYS A 111 -13.09 1.20 6.59
CA CYS A 111 -12.48 2.48 7.01
C CYS A 111 -11.08 2.32 7.58
N SER A 112 -10.58 1.09 7.77
CA SER A 112 -9.20 0.87 8.21
C SER A 112 -8.23 1.22 7.09
N GLN A 113 -6.97 1.51 7.44
CA GLN A 113 -5.92 1.81 6.47
C GLN A 113 -5.83 0.69 5.41
N ALA A 114 -5.69 1.08 4.14
CA ALA A 114 -5.74 0.17 3.00
C ALA A 114 -4.74 -0.99 3.11
N PHE A 115 -3.49 -0.68 3.45
CA PHE A 115 -2.39 -1.65 3.53
C PHE A 115 -1.99 -1.94 4.97
N ASN A 116 -2.97 -1.96 5.87
CA ASN A 116 -2.76 -2.52 7.20
C ASN A 116 -2.35 -4.00 7.10
N TRP A 117 -1.67 -4.49 8.12
CA TRP A 117 -1.11 -5.84 8.14
C TRP A 117 -1.34 -6.49 9.50
N SER A 118 -1.20 -7.80 9.59
CA SER A 118 -1.37 -8.54 10.83
C SER A 118 -0.35 -9.68 10.86
N ASP A 119 0.34 -9.83 11.99
CA ASP A 119 1.06 -11.08 12.28
C ASP A 119 0.07 -12.09 12.84
N ASP A 120 0.30 -13.37 12.54
CA ASP A 120 -0.51 -14.46 13.07
C ASP A 120 -0.68 -14.29 14.59
N ARG A 121 -1.94 -14.08 15.01
CA ARG A 121 -2.40 -13.89 16.41
C ARG A 121 -2.26 -12.49 17.00
N GLN A 122 -1.87 -11.48 16.23
CA GLN A 122 -1.83 -10.08 16.68
C GLN A 122 -2.95 -9.25 16.04
N PRO A 123 -3.46 -8.20 16.73
CA PRO A 123 -4.42 -7.28 16.13
C PRO A 123 -3.81 -6.60 14.89
N VAL A 124 -4.68 -6.23 13.96
CA VAL A 124 -4.30 -5.56 12.72
C VAL A 124 -3.58 -4.24 13.04
N GLN A 125 -2.40 -4.06 12.46
CA GLN A 125 -1.52 -2.93 12.67
C GLN A 125 -1.55 -1.97 11.47
N VAL A 126 -1.47 -0.68 11.77
CA VAL A 126 -1.31 0.38 10.78
C VAL A 126 0.12 0.37 10.26
N PHE A 127 0.27 0.34 8.94
CA PHE A 127 1.55 0.48 8.25
C PHE A 127 1.96 1.96 8.28
N SER A 128 2.86 2.30 9.20
CA SER A 128 3.32 3.68 9.39
C SER A 128 4.55 4.01 8.55
N TYR A 129 4.86 5.30 8.48
CA TYR A 129 6.09 5.81 7.88
C TYR A 129 7.35 5.14 8.44
N GLY A 130 7.45 5.02 9.77
CA GLY A 130 8.60 4.41 10.43
C GLY A 130 8.78 2.94 10.05
N SER A 131 7.68 2.19 10.05
CA SER A 131 7.66 0.77 9.63
C SER A 131 8.10 0.63 8.17
N PHE A 132 7.60 1.50 7.28
CA PHE A 132 7.93 1.45 5.86
C PHE A 132 9.41 1.75 5.58
N VAL A 133 9.95 2.80 6.20
CA VAL A 133 11.37 3.13 6.02
C VAL A 133 12.26 2.04 6.60
N SER A 134 11.88 1.43 7.73
CA SER A 134 12.60 0.30 8.31
C SER A 134 12.63 -0.88 7.33
N PHE A 135 11.47 -1.30 6.82
CA PHE A 135 11.38 -2.38 5.82
C PHE A 135 12.17 -2.07 4.55
N LEU A 136 12.02 -0.85 4.02
CA LEU A 136 12.74 -0.43 2.82
C LEU A 136 14.25 -0.54 3.03
N ARG A 137 14.79 -0.11 4.18
CA ARG A 137 16.22 -0.24 4.49
C ARG A 137 16.64 -1.70 4.59
N THR A 138 15.90 -2.53 5.33
CA THR A 138 16.21 -3.96 5.48
C THR A 138 16.32 -4.64 4.12
N HIS A 139 15.37 -4.39 3.21
CA HIS A 139 15.42 -4.97 1.87
C HIS A 139 16.46 -4.30 0.96
N ALA A 140 16.71 -3.00 1.09
CA ALA A 140 17.75 -2.30 0.32
C ALA A 140 19.17 -2.72 0.69
N THR A 141 19.47 -2.87 1.99
CA THR A 141 20.78 -3.38 2.47
C THR A 141 21.02 -4.81 2.00
N SER A 142 19.97 -5.64 1.93
CA SER A 142 20.09 -6.99 1.38
C SER A 142 20.53 -7.00 -0.10
N LEU A 143 20.29 -5.92 -0.84
CA LEU A 143 20.49 -5.83 -2.29
C LEU A 143 21.86 -5.25 -2.72
N SER A 144 22.80 -5.07 -1.79
CA SER A 144 24.15 -4.59 -2.12
C SER A 144 24.14 -3.25 -2.87
N PHE A 145 23.34 -2.29 -2.41
CA PHE A 145 23.54 -0.89 -2.78
C PHE A 145 24.38 -0.24 -1.67
N ASP A 146 25.69 -0.50 -1.69
CA ASP A 146 26.66 0.42 -1.09
C ASP A 146 26.86 1.61 -2.05
N PRO A 147 27.11 2.82 -1.54
CA PRO A 147 27.14 4.06 -2.31
C PRO A 147 28.26 4.15 -3.36
#